data_AF-A0A7S4J4Z2-F1
#
_entry.id   AF-A0A7S4J4Z2-F1
#
_cell.length_a   1.000
_cell.length_b   1.000
_cell.length_c   1.000
_cell.angle_alpha   90.00
_cell.angle_beta   90.00
_cell.angle_gamma   90.00
#
_symmetry.space_group_name_H-M   'P 1'
#
loop_
_entity.id
_entity.type
_entity.pdbx_description
1 polymer ?
#
loop_
_entity_poly.entity_id
_entity_poly.type
_entity_poly.pdbx_seq_one_letter_code
_entity_poly.pdbx_strand_id
1 'polypeptide(L)'
;AQPPPGPSGGAPAGPSSPAPPEKPIPDLSVDPEFYQFNYIINQVHRRMDEIVGETECAKQASLSRFMHQIGTELLSKCVNTNFGGDKSTLVVLTGIQINMPRPFCDFFLPLDFYIMKKDGTREDVFDEAFGPKAAEQNYCRPCM
;
A
#
# COMPACT_ATOMS: atom_id res chain seq x y z
N ALA A 1 -14.77 25.56 14.73
CA ALA A 1 -15.05 24.18 14.27
C ALA A 1 -14.07 23.86 13.15
N GLN A 2 -13.28 22.79 13.27
CA GLN A 2 -12.44 22.35 12.15
C GLN A 2 -13.32 21.65 11.11
N PRO A 3 -13.05 21.82 9.80
CA PRO A 3 -13.73 21.06 8.75
C PRO A 3 -13.47 19.56 8.92
N PRO A 4 -14.35 18.69 8.40
CA PRO A 4 -14.15 17.24 8.46
C PRO A 4 -12.81 16.88 7.81
N PRO A 5 -12.04 15.94 8.40
CA PRO A 5 -10.77 15.52 7.83
C PRO A 5 -11.00 14.88 6.46
N GLY A 6 -10.22 15.32 5.47
CA GLY A 6 -10.16 14.70 4.15
C GLY A 6 -9.52 13.30 4.20
N PRO A 7 -9.51 12.56 3.09
CA PRO A 7 -8.91 11.23 3.02
C PRO A 7 -7.44 11.26 3.48
N SER A 8 -7.07 10.38 4.40
CA SER A 8 -5.69 10.26 4.89
C SER A 8 -4.87 9.40 3.91
N GLY A 9 -3.99 10.05 3.15
CA GLY A 9 -3.20 9.44 2.07
C GLY A 9 -3.52 10.12 0.76
N GLY A 10 -2.80 11.21 0.44
CA GLY A 10 -3.10 12.13 -0.65
C GLY A 10 -2.97 11.54 -2.06
N ALA A 11 -3.96 10.75 -2.47
CA ALA A 11 -4.43 10.56 -3.84
C ALA A 11 -5.98 10.57 -3.77
N PRO A 12 -6.71 11.11 -4.76
CA PRO A 12 -7.94 11.84 -4.51
C PRO A 12 -9.10 10.88 -4.20
N ALA A 13 -9.77 11.12 -3.08
CA ALA A 13 -11.19 10.82 -3.01
C ALA A 13 -11.92 11.75 -3.97
N GLY A 14 -12.26 11.25 -5.16
CA GLY A 14 -13.18 11.93 -6.08
C GLY A 14 -14.62 11.84 -5.57
N PRO A 15 -15.47 12.83 -5.85
CA PRO A 15 -16.85 12.86 -5.39
C PRO A 15 -17.65 11.76 -6.08
N SER A 16 -18.61 11.20 -5.34
CA SER A 16 -19.74 10.43 -5.86
C SER A 16 -20.36 11.13 -7.08
N SER A 17 -19.97 10.69 -8.27
CA SER A 17 -20.49 11.14 -9.56
C SER A 17 -20.67 9.90 -10.44
N PRO A 18 -21.69 9.89 -11.33
CA PRO A 18 -21.97 8.76 -12.21
C PRO A 18 -20.72 8.43 -13.02
N ALA A 19 -20.49 7.13 -13.24
CA ALA A 19 -19.28 6.57 -13.86
C ALA A 19 -18.70 7.53 -14.91
N PRO A 20 -17.50 8.11 -14.69
CA PRO A 20 -16.95 9.03 -15.64
C PRO A 20 -16.68 8.25 -16.95
N PRO A 21 -16.90 8.87 -18.12
CA PRO A 21 -16.43 8.28 -19.38
C PRO A 21 -14.95 7.93 -19.20
N GLU A 22 -14.52 6.77 -19.68
CA GLU A 22 -13.12 6.29 -19.62
C GLU A 22 -12.18 7.45 -19.92
N LYS A 23 -11.67 8.09 -18.87
CA LYS A 23 -10.76 9.20 -19.05
C LYS A 23 -9.46 8.56 -19.50
N PRO A 24 -8.93 8.93 -20.68
CA PRO A 24 -7.69 8.35 -21.16
C PRO A 24 -6.62 8.56 -20.10
N ILE A 25 -5.82 7.50 -19.91
CA ILE A 25 -4.68 7.49 -19.00
C ILE A 25 -3.88 8.79 -19.17
N PRO A 26 -3.66 9.57 -18.09
CA PRO A 26 -2.87 10.79 -18.16
C PRO A 26 -1.49 10.49 -18.73
N ASP A 27 -1.15 11.20 -19.80
CA ASP A 27 0.15 11.11 -20.42
C ASP A 27 1.22 11.62 -19.42
N LEU A 28 2.16 10.72 -19.10
CA LEU A 28 3.23 10.96 -18.14
C LEU A 28 4.22 12.04 -18.62
N SER A 29 4.13 12.52 -19.86
CA SER A 29 5.02 13.54 -20.41
C SER A 29 4.52 14.98 -20.22
N VAL A 30 3.27 15.17 -19.77
CA VAL A 30 2.56 16.46 -19.92
C VAL A 30 2.82 17.43 -18.76
N ASP A 31 3.17 16.94 -17.57
CA ASP A 31 3.47 17.79 -16.41
C ASP A 31 4.41 17.10 -15.39
N PRO A 32 5.64 17.61 -15.19
CA PRO A 32 6.56 17.13 -14.17
C PRO A 32 6.02 17.19 -12.74
N GLU A 33 5.08 18.09 -12.47
CA GLU A 33 4.48 18.26 -11.14
C GLU A 33 3.56 17.08 -10.75
N PHE A 34 3.10 16.28 -11.73
CA PHE A 34 2.18 15.16 -11.52
C PHE A 34 2.79 13.78 -11.77
N TYR A 35 4.10 13.64 -11.99
CA TYR A 35 4.72 12.34 -12.32
C TYR A 35 4.41 11.24 -11.29
N GLN A 36 4.53 11.54 -10.01
CA GLN A 36 4.27 10.57 -8.94
C GLN A 36 2.79 10.16 -8.93
N PHE A 37 1.91 11.14 -9.07
CA PHE A 37 0.47 10.96 -9.05
C PHE A 37 -0.03 10.17 -10.27
N ASN A 38 0.43 10.55 -11.47
CA ASN A 38 0.06 9.87 -12.71
C ASN A 38 0.63 8.45 -12.75
N TYR A 39 1.84 8.22 -12.21
CA TYR A 39 2.37 6.86 -12.06
C TYR A 39 1.42 6.01 -11.22
N ILE A 40 0.99 6.49 -10.06
CA ILE A 40 0.07 5.77 -9.17
C ILE A 40 -1.27 5.52 -9.87
N ILE A 41 -1.88 6.56 -10.46
CA ILE A 41 -3.14 6.41 -11.21
C ILE A 41 -3.02 5.35 -12.30
N ASN A 42 -1.90 5.31 -13.01
CA ASN A 42 -1.69 4.36 -14.10
C ASN A 42 -1.50 2.94 -13.60
N GLN A 43 -0.83 2.73 -12.45
CA GLN A 43 -0.74 1.41 -11.84
C GLN A 43 -2.11 0.93 -11.32
N VAL A 44 -2.88 1.83 -10.70
CA VAL A 44 -4.23 1.55 -10.19
C VAL A 44 -5.21 1.25 -11.34
N HIS A 45 -5.23 2.05 -12.39
CA HIS A 45 -6.13 1.84 -13.53
C HIS A 45 -5.93 0.48 -14.21
N ARG A 46 -4.68 0.01 -14.33
CA ARG A 46 -4.37 -1.26 -15.00
C ARG A 46 -5.02 -2.48 -14.35
N ARG A 47 -5.41 -2.37 -13.08
CA ARG A 47 -5.96 -3.47 -12.28
C ARG A 47 -7.16 -2.99 -11.46
N MET A 48 -7.88 -1.98 -11.94
CA MET A 48 -9.03 -1.40 -11.22
C MET A 48 -10.11 -2.45 -10.96
N ASP A 49 -10.27 -3.41 -11.87
CA ASP A 49 -11.21 -4.53 -11.75
C ASP A 49 -10.87 -5.49 -10.60
N GLU A 50 -9.63 -5.48 -10.10
CA GLU A 50 -9.21 -6.27 -8.93
C GLU A 50 -9.59 -5.58 -7.61
N ILE A 51 -9.94 -4.28 -7.64
CA ILE A 51 -10.36 -3.52 -6.46
C ILE A 51 -11.86 -3.75 -6.26
N VAL A 52 -12.17 -4.89 -5.65
CA VAL A 52 -13.53 -5.34 -5.39
C VAL A 52 -13.94 -5.09 -3.95
N GLY A 53 -15.23 -4.80 -3.74
CA GLY A 53 -15.79 -4.64 -2.41
C GLY A 53 -17.28 -4.32 -2.46
N GLU A 54 -18.06 -5.01 -1.64
CA GLU A 54 -19.51 -4.81 -1.55
C GLU A 54 -19.87 -3.46 -0.90
N THR A 55 -18.97 -2.92 -0.08
CA THR A 55 -19.13 -1.63 0.60
C THR A 55 -17.99 -0.69 0.28
N GLU A 56 -18.18 0.61 0.47
CA GLU A 56 -17.12 1.60 0.30
C GLU A 56 -15.93 1.33 1.23
N CYS A 57 -16.17 0.92 2.47
CA CYS A 57 -15.10 0.50 3.39
C CYS A 57 -14.29 -0.68 2.84
N ALA A 58 -14.97 -1.69 2.26
CA ALA A 58 -14.30 -2.84 1.66
C ALA A 58 -13.48 -2.43 0.43
N LYS A 59 -13.99 -1.53 -0.42
CA LYS A 59 -13.25 -0.98 -1.56
C LYS A 59 -12.00 -0.20 -1.12
N GLN A 60 -12.11 0.62 -0.07
CA GLN A 60 -10.97 1.38 0.46
C GLN A 60 -9.92 0.46 1.10
N ALA A 61 -10.34 -0.61 1.78
CA ALA A 61 -9.43 -1.63 2.29
C ALA A 61 -8.74 -2.40 1.14
N SER A 62 -9.50 -2.75 0.10
CA SER A 62 -8.96 -3.40 -1.11
C SER A 62 -7.96 -2.50 -1.83
N LEU A 63 -8.29 -1.21 -1.98
CA LEU A 63 -7.38 -0.21 -2.55
C LEU A 63 -6.09 -0.09 -1.72
N SER A 64 -6.18 -0.11 -0.39
CA SER A 64 -5.00 -0.04 0.49
C SER A 64 -4.07 -1.26 0.32
N ARG A 65 -4.64 -2.47 0.20
CA ARG A 65 -3.88 -3.69 -0.12
C ARG A 65 -3.24 -3.61 -1.50
N PHE A 66 -3.98 -3.12 -2.48
CA PHE A 66 -3.49 -2.96 -3.84
C PHE A 66 -2.33 -1.94 -3.92
N MET A 67 -2.44 -0.83 -3.21
CA MET A 67 -1.38 0.16 -3.09
C MET A 67 -0.12 -0.41 -2.43
N HIS A 68 -0.27 -1.29 -1.42
CA HIS A 68 0.85 -2.03 -0.84
C HIS A 68 1.53 -2.94 -1.86
N GLN A 69 0.77 -3.63 -2.72
CA GLN A 69 1.34 -4.46 -3.79
C GLN A 69 2.16 -3.62 -4.78
N ILE A 70 1.61 -2.49 -5.27
CA ILE A 70 2.35 -1.56 -6.16
C ILE A 70 3.64 -1.09 -5.48
N GLY A 71 3.55 -0.69 -4.20
CA GLY A 71 4.69 -0.22 -3.43
C GLY A 71 5.76 -1.32 -3.27
N THR A 72 5.35 -2.56 -3.04
CA THR A 72 6.25 -3.71 -2.90
C THR A 72 6.91 -4.07 -4.22
N GLU A 73 6.16 -4.05 -5.33
CA GLU A 73 6.70 -4.24 -6.68
C GLU A 73 7.76 -3.17 -7.00
N LEU A 74 7.48 -1.90 -6.70
CA LEU A 74 8.43 -0.81 -6.90
C LEU A 74 9.67 -0.98 -6.00
N LEU A 75 9.46 -1.30 -4.72
CA LEU A 75 10.53 -1.54 -3.76
C LEU A 75 11.46 -2.67 -4.24
N SER A 76 10.90 -3.77 -4.74
CA SER A 76 11.68 -4.91 -5.24
C SER A 76 12.64 -4.53 -6.37
N LYS A 77 12.30 -3.51 -7.18
CA LYS A 77 13.14 -3.00 -8.27
C LYS A 77 14.24 -2.07 -7.76
N CYS A 78 14.03 -1.44 -6.61
CA CYS A 78 15.00 -0.54 -5.97
C CYS A 78 15.95 -1.26 -5.00
N VAL A 79 15.54 -2.42 -4.48
CA VAL A 79 16.31 -3.22 -3.54
C VAL A 79 17.65 -3.62 -4.14
N ASN A 80 18.73 -3.31 -3.42
CA ASN A 80 20.10 -3.63 -3.79
C ASN A 80 20.88 -3.92 -2.50
N THR A 81 21.64 -5.01 -2.46
CA THR A 81 22.48 -5.40 -1.30
C THR A 81 23.93 -4.95 -1.44
N ASN A 82 24.29 -4.28 -2.54
CA ASN A 82 25.62 -3.71 -2.76
C ASN A 82 25.80 -2.38 -2.02
N PHE A 83 25.79 -2.44 -0.69
CA PHE A 83 26.09 -1.31 0.19
C PHE A 83 26.80 -1.80 1.46
N GLY A 84 27.52 -0.92 2.16
CA GLY A 84 28.20 -1.25 3.41
C GLY A 84 29.33 -2.30 3.28
N GLY A 85 29.74 -2.88 4.41
CA GLY A 85 30.78 -3.91 4.50
C GLY A 85 30.25 -5.33 4.29
N ASP A 86 31.12 -6.34 4.36
CA ASP A 86 30.77 -7.74 4.00
C ASP A 86 29.70 -8.38 4.90
N LYS A 87 29.52 -7.83 6.11
CA LYS A 87 28.51 -8.29 7.09
C LYS A 87 27.24 -7.44 7.12
N SER A 88 27.11 -6.48 6.21
CA SER A 88 25.92 -5.63 6.14
C SER A 88 24.72 -6.42 5.62
N THR A 89 23.55 -6.13 6.18
CA THR A 89 22.26 -6.75 5.81
C THR A 89 21.24 -5.67 5.52
N LEU A 90 20.35 -5.93 4.57
CA LEU A 90 19.14 -5.13 4.35
C LEU A 90 17.98 -5.78 5.08
N VAL A 91 17.28 -5.04 5.92
CA VAL A 91 16.06 -5.52 6.57
C VAL A 91 14.87 -4.83 5.90
N VAL A 92 13.89 -5.61 5.44
CA VAL A 92 12.70 -5.09 4.77
C VAL A 92 11.46 -5.52 5.53
N LEU A 93 10.72 -4.54 6.04
CA LEU A 93 9.40 -4.69 6.64
C LEU A 93 8.40 -3.90 5.79
N THR A 94 7.38 -4.57 5.26
CA THR A 94 6.30 -3.94 4.51
C THR A 94 4.96 -4.22 5.15
N GLY A 95 4.02 -3.29 5.00
CA GLY A 95 2.70 -3.39 5.62
C GLY A 95 1.82 -2.20 5.29
N ILE A 96 0.65 -2.18 5.92
CA ILE A 96 -0.35 -1.11 5.77
C ILE A 96 -0.44 -0.34 7.08
N GLN A 97 -0.24 0.97 7.01
CA GLN A 97 -0.50 1.85 8.14
C GLN A 97 -1.99 2.21 8.19
N ILE A 98 -2.59 2.09 9.37
CA ILE A 98 -3.99 2.41 9.63
C ILE A 98 -4.01 3.59 10.59
N ASN A 99 -4.37 4.75 10.06
CA ASN A 99 -4.43 5.98 10.84
C ASN A 99 -5.79 6.07 11.55
N MET A 100 -5.77 6.30 12.86
CA MET A 100 -6.97 6.36 13.68
C MET A 100 -7.28 7.79 14.13
N PRO A 101 -8.56 8.15 14.30
CA PRO A 101 -8.90 9.44 14.88
C PRO A 101 -8.44 9.49 16.34
N ARG A 102 -8.10 10.69 16.82
CA ARG A 102 -7.83 10.89 18.26
C ARG A 102 -9.07 10.48 19.09
N PRO A 103 -8.89 9.85 20.26
CA PRO A 103 -7.64 9.64 21.00
C PRO A 103 -6.93 8.30 20.71
N PHE A 104 -7.38 7.54 19.72
CA PHE A 104 -6.84 6.22 19.44
C PHE A 104 -5.43 6.31 18.84
N CYS A 105 -4.61 5.28 19.10
CA CYS A 105 -3.30 5.14 18.47
C CYS A 105 -3.45 4.60 17.05
N ASP A 106 -2.53 4.99 16.17
CA ASP A 106 -2.40 4.41 14.85
C ASP A 106 -1.93 2.95 14.95
N PHE A 107 -2.28 2.16 13.94
CA PHE A 107 -1.86 0.77 13.82
C PHE A 107 -0.99 0.55 12.58
N PHE A 108 -0.17 -0.50 12.61
CA PHE A 108 0.56 -1.00 11.45
C PHE A 108 0.25 -2.48 11.28
N LEU A 109 -0.26 -2.86 10.10
CA LEU A 109 -0.50 -4.24 9.71
C LEU A 109 0.71 -4.75 8.90
N PRO A 110 1.62 -5.53 9.49
CA PRO A 110 2.75 -6.11 8.76
C PRO A 110 2.24 -7.17 7.77
N LEU A 111 2.80 -7.19 6.55
CA LEU A 111 2.43 -8.13 5.49
C LEU A 111 3.64 -8.97 4.99
N ASP A 112 4.84 -8.41 5.03
CA ASP A 112 6.08 -9.11 4.68
C ASP A 112 7.24 -8.60 5.53
N PHE A 113 8.09 -9.51 6.01
CA PHE A 113 9.24 -9.17 6.86
C PHE A 113 10.39 -10.13 6.63
N TYR A 114 11.48 -9.61 6.07
CA TYR A 114 12.61 -10.44 5.68
C TYR A 114 13.95 -9.70 5.78
N ILE A 115 15.02 -10.48 5.88
CA ILE A 115 16.40 -10.02 5.88
C ILE A 115 17.06 -10.46 4.58
N MET A 116 17.75 -9.54 3.90
CA MET A 116 18.59 -9.84 2.75
C MET A 116 20.07 -9.68 3.10
N LYS A 117 20.85 -10.70 2.79
CA LYS A 117 22.31 -10.73 2.94
C LYS A 117 22.97 -10.39 1.60
N LYS A 118 24.26 -10.04 1.64
CA LYS A 118 25.04 -9.65 0.45
C LYS A 118 25.19 -10.74 -0.61
N ASP A 119 25.13 -12.00 -0.19
CA ASP A 119 25.13 -13.18 -1.06
C ASP A 119 23.80 -13.37 -1.83
N GLY A 120 22.82 -12.48 -1.60
CA GLY A 120 21.49 -12.56 -2.20
C GLY A 120 20.51 -13.44 -1.42
N THR A 121 20.94 -14.04 -0.32
CA THR A 121 20.07 -14.85 0.55
C THR A 121 18.98 -13.97 1.15
N ARG A 122 17.73 -14.38 0.96
CA ARG A 122 16.54 -13.79 1.61
C ARG A 122 16.05 -14.75 2.70
N GLU A 123 15.98 -14.25 3.92
CA GLU A 123 15.52 -14.95 5.11
C GLU A 123 14.19 -14.34 5.55
N ASP A 124 13.10 -15.09 5.44
CA ASP A 124 11.79 -14.68 5.95
C ASP A 124 11.78 -14.84 7.48
N VAL A 125 11.53 -13.74 8.19
CA VAL A 125 11.52 -13.66 9.65
C VAL A 125 10.15 -13.19 10.17
N PHE A 126 9.12 -13.23 9.33
CA PHE A 126 7.80 -12.73 9.69
C PHE A 126 7.20 -13.50 10.85
N ASP A 127 7.14 -14.84 10.73
CA ASP A 127 6.48 -15.68 11.73
C ASP A 127 7.20 -15.65 13.09
N GLU A 128 8.52 -15.47 13.09
CA GLU A 128 9.31 -15.30 14.31
C GLU A 128 8.98 -13.98 15.01
N ALA A 129 8.80 -12.89 14.24
CA ALA A 129 8.58 -11.56 14.80
C ALA A 129 7.13 -11.28 15.19
N PHE A 130 6.17 -11.78 14.40
CA PHE A 130 4.75 -11.43 14.51
C PHE A 130 3.84 -12.63 14.82
N GLY A 131 4.40 -13.84 14.90
CA GLY A 131 3.62 -15.07 14.95
C GLY A 131 3.14 -15.51 13.56
N PRO A 132 2.56 -16.71 13.45
CA PRO A 132 2.10 -17.25 12.17
C PRO A 132 1.16 -16.27 11.48
N LYS A 133 1.43 -15.95 10.21
CA LYS A 133 0.51 -15.16 9.38
C LYS A 133 -0.90 -15.73 9.52
N ALA A 134 -1.81 -14.92 10.06
CA ALA A 134 -3.20 -15.31 10.12
C ALA A 134 -3.66 -15.61 8.69
N ALA A 135 -4.00 -16.87 8.42
CA ALA A 135 -4.63 -17.26 7.17
C ALA A 135 -5.81 -16.31 6.94
N GLU A 136 -5.91 -15.72 5.74
CA GLU A 136 -6.90 -14.71 5.38
C GLU A 136 -8.32 -15.09 5.84
N GLN A 137 -8.68 -14.71 7.07
CA GLN A 137 -10.01 -14.94 7.64
C GLN A 137 -10.58 -13.57 7.97
N ASN A 138 -11.40 -13.09 7.03
CA ASN A 138 -12.50 -12.12 7.20
C ASN A 138 -12.45 -11.30 8.49
N TYR A 139 -11.62 -10.26 8.50
CA TYR A 139 -11.51 -9.30 9.61
C TYR A 139 -12.69 -8.33 9.73
N CYS A 140 -13.75 -8.49 8.93
CA CYS A 140 -14.98 -7.71 9.11
C CYS A 140 -15.87 -8.42 10.16
N ARG A 141 -15.59 -8.20 11.45
CA ARG A 141 -16.63 -8.40 12.47
C ARG A 141 -17.48 -7.12 12.53
N PRO A 142 -18.82 -7.24 12.62
CA PRO A 142 -19.68 -6.08 12.67
C PRO A 142 -19.32 -5.23 13.89
N CYS A 143 -19.12 -3.93 13.67
CA CYS A 143 -19.06 -2.94 14.73
C CYS A 143 -20.40 -3.00 15.49
N MET A 144 -20.36 -3.35 16.78
CA MET A 144 -21.48 -3.10 17.72
C MET A 144 -21.43 -1.67 18.22
#